data_AF-A0A1W1DC41-F1
#
_entry.id   AF-A0A1W1DC41-F1
#
_cell.length_a   1.000
_cell.length_b   1.000
_cell.length_c   1.000
_cell.angle_alpha   90.00
_cell.angle_beta   90.00
_cell.angle_gamma   90.00
#
_symmetry.space_group_name_H-M   'P 1'
#
loop_
_entity.id
_entity.type
_entity.pdbx_description
1 polymer ?
#
loop_
_entity_poly.entity_id
_entity_poly.type
_entity_poly.pdbx_seq_one_letter_code
_entity_poly.pdbx_strand_id
1 'polypeptide(L)'
;MKNFIEVGKTEDEQAEQIKKWLKENGPQIIAGIVMGLSGIWGFDYYNNYQDEQAINARSAYLSVVSNPNSPALTTLQSDHTDSGYAQQSILMMAKHAVSAGNYQQALEHLSPLLKSENEFIAHTAKLRSAAIYLQIGSYDQALSNLDADENSVFSALYNHTKGDISLAQNNIDSAKKYYQLALGQLSTDSELRALIQIKLNDLN
;
A
#
# COMPACT_ATOMS: atom_id res chain seq x y z
N MET A 1 20.00 -17.80 -68.68
CA MET A 1 18.58 -18.13 -68.47
C MET A 1 18.40 -19.65 -68.50
N LYS A 2 17.48 -20.16 -67.66
CA LYS A 2 17.10 -21.56 -67.33
C LYS A 2 17.83 -22.08 -66.09
N ASN A 3 17.35 -21.78 -64.87
CA ASN A 3 16.15 -22.31 -64.20
C ASN A 3 16.03 -23.84 -64.29
N PHE A 4 16.66 -24.53 -63.35
CA PHE A 4 16.17 -25.81 -62.87
C PHE A 4 15.48 -25.54 -61.53
N ILE A 5 14.16 -25.52 -61.60
CA ILE A 5 13.28 -25.52 -60.44
C ILE A 5 13.59 -26.81 -59.67
N GLU A 6 14.03 -26.65 -58.42
CA GLU A 6 14.16 -27.74 -57.47
C GLU A 6 12.78 -28.40 -57.35
N VAL A 7 12.66 -29.59 -57.92
CA VAL A 7 11.41 -30.36 -57.91
C VAL A 7 11.11 -30.67 -56.45
N GLY A 8 9.99 -30.13 -55.96
CA GLY A 8 9.50 -30.40 -54.61
C GLY A 8 9.52 -31.90 -54.32
N LYS A 9 10.13 -32.26 -53.20
CA LYS A 9 10.17 -33.65 -52.68
C LYS A 9 8.78 -34.27 -52.77
N THR A 10 8.69 -35.50 -53.29
CA THR A 10 7.42 -36.24 -53.35
C THR A 10 6.78 -36.33 -51.96
N GLU A 11 5.46 -36.30 -51.89
CA GLU A 11 4.71 -36.26 -50.63
C GLU A 11 5.13 -37.38 -49.65
N ASP A 12 5.50 -38.54 -50.18
CA ASP A 12 6.00 -39.69 -49.41
C ASP A 12 7.36 -39.42 -48.72
N GLU A 13 8.31 -38.76 -49.40
CA GLU A 13 9.63 -38.44 -48.82
C GLU A 13 9.55 -37.33 -47.76
N GLN A 14 8.62 -36.38 -47.93
CA GLN A 14 8.35 -35.37 -46.91
C GLN A 14 7.73 -36.00 -45.66
N ALA A 15 6.81 -36.95 -45.85
CA ALA A 15 6.18 -37.67 -44.75
C ALA A 15 7.20 -38.50 -43.95
N GLU A 16 8.14 -39.18 -44.60
CA GLU A 16 9.19 -39.95 -43.91
C GLU A 16 10.16 -39.05 -43.12
N GLN A 17 10.54 -37.90 -43.66
CA GLN A 17 11.43 -36.93 -42.99
C GLN A 17 10.78 -36.37 -41.72
N ILE A 18 9.48 -36.03 -41.78
CA ILE A 18 8.72 -35.58 -40.60
C ILE A 18 8.64 -36.71 -39.57
N LYS A 19 8.38 -37.95 -40.00
CA LYS A 19 8.29 -39.12 -39.11
C LYS A 19 9.61 -39.37 -38.38
N LYS A 20 10.74 -39.27 -39.09
CA LYS A 20 12.08 -39.45 -38.52
C LYS A 20 12.43 -38.31 -37.57
N TRP A 21 12.18 -37.06 -37.95
CA TRP A 21 12.40 -35.89 -37.10
C TRP A 21 11.59 -35.96 -35.80
N LEU A 22 10.32 -36.36 -35.87
CA LEU A 22 9.46 -36.49 -34.70
C LEU A 22 9.89 -37.66 -33.79
N LYS A 23 10.42 -38.74 -34.37
CA LYS A 23 10.98 -39.87 -33.59
C LYS A 23 12.28 -39.48 -32.88
N GLU A 24 13.11 -38.65 -33.51
CA GLU A 24 14.38 -38.17 -32.95
C GLU A 24 14.20 -37.06 -31.91
N ASN A 25 13.22 -36.17 -32.08
CA ASN A 25 12.96 -35.01 -31.22
C ASN A 25 11.73 -35.20 -30.29
N GLY A 26 11.00 -36.30 -30.43
CA GLY A 26 9.79 -36.60 -29.67
C GLY A 26 9.95 -36.46 -28.16
N PRO A 27 11.02 -37.01 -27.54
CA PRO A 27 11.27 -36.82 -26.12
C PRO A 27 11.40 -35.34 -25.70
N GLN A 28 12.08 -34.52 -26.50
CA GLN A 28 12.29 -33.10 -26.25
C GLN A 28 10.99 -32.30 -26.42
N ILE A 29 10.18 -32.64 -27.42
CA ILE A 29 8.85 -32.05 -27.63
C ILE A 29 7.93 -32.39 -26.44
N ILE A 30 7.90 -33.65 -26.00
CA ILE A 30 7.12 -34.07 -24.83
C ILE A 30 7.62 -33.35 -23.58
N ALA A 31 8.93 -33.27 -23.37
CA ALA A 31 9.50 -32.53 -22.25
C ALA A 31 9.10 -31.04 -22.28
N GLY A 32 9.16 -30.40 -23.45
CA GLY A 32 8.71 -29.03 -23.67
C GLY A 32 7.23 -28.83 -23.37
N ILE A 33 6.36 -29.75 -23.81
CA ILE A 33 4.92 -29.72 -23.53
C ILE A 33 4.66 -29.89 -22.03
N VAL A 34 5.29 -30.86 -21.37
CA VAL A 34 5.12 -31.10 -19.94
C VAL A 34 5.58 -29.89 -19.12
N MET A 35 6.73 -29.30 -19.47
CA MET A 35 7.20 -28.07 -18.83
C MET A 35 6.24 -26.90 -19.06
N GLY A 36 5.75 -26.72 -20.29
CA GLY A 36 4.77 -25.68 -20.63
C GLY A 36 3.47 -25.81 -19.84
N LEU A 37 2.87 -27.01 -19.81
CA LEU A 37 1.63 -27.27 -19.06
C LEU A 37 1.82 -27.13 -17.55
N SER A 38 2.95 -27.60 -17.01
CA SER A 38 3.29 -27.43 -15.59
C SER A 38 3.44 -25.95 -15.22
N GLY A 39 4.05 -25.16 -16.10
CA GLY A 39 4.16 -23.71 -15.92
C GLY A 39 2.79 -23.02 -15.90
N ILE A 40 1.90 -23.37 -16.82
CA ILE A 40 0.54 -22.79 -16.90
C ILE A 40 -0.26 -23.15 -15.65
N TRP A 41 -0.35 -24.43 -15.29
CA TRP A 41 -1.11 -24.86 -14.11
C TRP A 41 -0.50 -24.40 -12.80
N GLY A 42 0.83 -24.39 -12.70
CA GLY A 42 1.52 -23.87 -11.52
C GLY A 42 1.23 -22.38 -11.31
N PHE A 43 1.24 -21.60 -12.38
CA PHE A 43 0.92 -20.17 -12.32
C PHE A 43 -0.56 -19.92 -12.01
N ASP A 44 -1.48 -20.66 -12.64
CA ASP A 44 -2.93 -20.57 -12.38
C ASP A 44 -3.26 -20.94 -10.93
N TYR A 45 -2.69 -22.03 -10.42
CA TYR A 45 -2.84 -22.43 -9.02
C TYR A 45 -2.30 -21.38 -8.05
N TYR A 46 -1.13 -20.82 -8.33
CA TYR A 46 -0.54 -19.75 -7.52
C TYR A 46 -1.44 -18.51 -7.50
N ASN A 47 -1.97 -18.09 -8.65
CA ASN A 47 -2.88 -16.94 -8.73
C ASN A 47 -4.18 -17.19 -7.96
N ASN A 48 -4.82 -18.34 -8.14
CA ASN A 48 -6.03 -18.68 -7.41
C ASN A 48 -5.81 -18.71 -5.89
N TYR A 49 -4.66 -19.23 -5.44
CA TYR A 49 -4.31 -19.22 -4.02
C TYR A 49 -4.19 -17.78 -3.47
N GLN A 50 -3.54 -16.89 -4.22
CA GLN A 50 -3.42 -15.48 -3.83
C GLN A 50 -4.79 -14.77 -3.80
N ASP A 51 -5.67 -15.07 -4.76
CA ASP A 51 -7.02 -14.52 -4.83
C ASP A 51 -7.89 -14.99 -3.66
N GLU A 52 -7.86 -16.29 -3.34
CA GLU A 52 -8.56 -16.84 -2.17
C GLU A 52 -8.07 -16.20 -0.86
N GLN A 53 -6.75 -16.05 -0.70
CA GLN A 53 -6.16 -15.38 0.46
C GLN A 53 -6.63 -13.91 0.57
N ALA A 54 -6.72 -13.19 -0.56
CA ALA A 54 -7.22 -11.81 -0.58
C ALA A 54 -8.72 -11.72 -0.22
N ILE A 55 -9.54 -12.65 -0.70
CA ILE A 55 -10.96 -12.74 -0.37
C ILE A 55 -11.15 -13.04 1.13
N ASN A 56 -10.38 -13.98 1.67
CA ASN A 56 -10.43 -14.34 3.09
C ASN A 56 -10.04 -13.15 3.97
N ALA A 57 -8.92 -12.49 3.67
CA ALA A 57 -8.48 -11.27 4.38
C ALA A 57 -9.54 -10.16 4.33
N ARG A 58 -10.16 -9.93 3.16
CA ARG A 58 -11.25 -8.96 3.02
C ARG A 58 -12.46 -9.32 3.88
N SER A 59 -12.88 -10.58 3.89
CA SER A 59 -14.04 -11.04 4.67
C SER A 59 -13.81 -10.88 6.18
N ALA A 60 -12.60 -11.19 6.65
CA ALA A 60 -12.19 -10.98 8.03
C ALA A 60 -12.19 -9.48 8.37
N TYR A 61 -11.63 -8.64 7.49
CA TYR A 61 -11.62 -7.20 7.66
C TYR A 61 -13.04 -6.60 7.75
N LEU A 62 -13.96 -6.99 6.87
CA LEU A 62 -15.36 -6.52 6.93
C LEU A 62 -16.05 -6.93 8.23
N SER A 63 -15.69 -8.10 8.78
CA SER A 63 -16.18 -8.56 10.08
C SER A 63 -15.63 -7.72 11.24
N VAL A 64 -14.37 -7.27 11.15
CA VAL A 64 -13.77 -6.33 12.12
C VAL A 64 -14.37 -4.93 12.00
N VAL A 65 -14.64 -4.48 10.77
CA VAL A 65 -15.25 -3.16 10.52
C VAL A 65 -16.65 -3.07 11.14
N SER A 66 -17.44 -4.14 11.01
CA SER A 66 -18.78 -4.22 11.59
C SER A 66 -18.77 -4.46 13.11
N ASN A 67 -17.85 -5.28 13.60
CA ASN A 67 -17.64 -5.50 15.02
C ASN A 67 -16.14 -5.43 15.37
N PRO A 68 -15.70 -4.34 16.02
CA PRO A 68 -14.31 -4.15 16.42
C PRO A 68 -13.72 -5.27 17.28
N ASN A 69 -14.57 -5.97 18.02
CA ASN A 69 -14.19 -7.08 18.91
C ASN A 69 -14.36 -8.45 18.23
N SER A 70 -14.51 -8.47 16.91
CA SER A 70 -14.65 -9.71 16.15
C SER A 70 -13.40 -10.58 16.32
N PRO A 71 -13.54 -11.89 16.56
CA PRO A 71 -12.39 -12.81 16.59
C PRO A 71 -11.64 -12.85 15.25
N ALA A 72 -12.27 -12.40 14.16
CA ALA A 72 -11.64 -12.24 12.86
C ALA A 72 -10.44 -11.28 12.88
N LEU A 73 -10.34 -10.39 13.90
CA LEU A 73 -9.18 -9.53 14.08
C LEU A 73 -7.90 -10.35 14.29
N THR A 74 -7.97 -11.39 15.12
CA THR A 74 -6.82 -12.26 15.38
C THR A 74 -6.39 -12.98 14.11
N THR A 75 -7.34 -13.58 13.38
CA THR A 75 -7.09 -14.21 12.06
C THR A 75 -6.39 -13.25 11.10
N LEU A 76 -6.86 -12.00 11.03
CA LEU A 76 -6.28 -11.00 10.14
C LEU A 76 -4.85 -10.60 10.55
N GLN A 77 -4.57 -10.57 11.85
CA GLN A 77 -3.26 -10.22 12.40
C GLN A 77 -2.26 -11.38 12.41
N SER A 78 -2.72 -12.63 12.38
CA SER A 78 -1.84 -13.80 12.37
C SER A 78 -1.66 -14.41 10.98
N ASP A 79 -2.75 -14.53 10.22
CA ASP A 79 -2.79 -15.36 9.01
C ASP A 79 -2.69 -14.52 7.73
N HIS A 80 -2.88 -13.20 7.86
CA HIS A 80 -2.89 -12.25 6.75
C HIS A 80 -2.02 -11.01 7.02
N THR A 81 -0.93 -11.17 7.77
CA THR A 81 -0.01 -10.08 8.19
C THR A 81 0.42 -9.17 7.04
N ASP A 82 0.66 -9.76 5.88
CA ASP A 82 1.21 -9.06 4.70
C ASP A 82 0.10 -8.42 3.85
N SER A 83 -1.17 -8.64 4.20
CA SER A 83 -2.29 -8.04 3.49
C SER A 83 -2.46 -6.57 3.86
N GLY A 84 -2.82 -5.73 2.87
CA GLY A 84 -3.21 -4.34 3.14
C GLY A 84 -4.41 -4.24 4.11
N TYR A 85 -5.25 -5.30 4.19
CA TYR A 85 -6.35 -5.37 5.13
C TYR A 85 -5.87 -5.48 6.58
N ALA A 86 -4.80 -6.24 6.86
CA ALA A 86 -4.19 -6.30 8.19
C ALA A 86 -3.69 -4.93 8.65
N GLN A 87 -3.04 -4.19 7.76
CA GLN A 87 -2.60 -2.82 8.07
C GLN A 87 -3.78 -1.87 8.31
N GLN A 88 -4.85 -1.99 7.53
CA GLN A 88 -6.08 -1.19 7.72
C GLN A 88 -6.79 -1.51 9.04
N SER A 89 -6.82 -2.77 9.49
CA SER A 89 -7.42 -3.11 10.78
C SER A 89 -6.63 -2.53 11.94
N ILE A 90 -5.29 -2.50 11.87
CA ILE A 90 -4.43 -1.87 12.86
C ILE A 90 -4.74 -0.36 12.96
N LEU A 91 -4.91 0.32 11.81
CA LEU A 91 -5.35 1.72 11.77
C LEU A 91 -6.74 1.92 12.42
N MET A 92 -7.64 0.95 12.30
CA MET A 92 -8.96 0.97 12.92
C MET A 92 -8.89 0.73 14.44
N MET A 93 -8.05 -0.21 14.89
CA MET A 93 -7.81 -0.42 16.32
C MET A 93 -7.25 0.83 16.99
N ALA A 94 -6.29 1.51 16.36
CA ALA A 94 -5.79 2.79 16.85
C ALA A 94 -6.91 3.83 16.98
N LYS A 95 -7.81 3.93 15.99
CA LYS A 95 -8.98 4.82 16.06
C LYS A 95 -9.91 4.49 17.22
N HIS A 96 -10.17 3.21 17.48
CA HIS A 96 -11.00 2.81 18.63
C HIS A 96 -10.33 3.08 19.96
N ALA A 97 -9.03 2.81 20.08
CA ALA A 97 -8.25 3.13 21.26
C ALA A 97 -8.30 4.63 21.57
N VAL A 98 -8.15 5.51 20.55
CA VAL A 98 -8.36 6.95 20.70
C VAL A 98 -9.78 7.28 21.15
N SER A 99 -10.80 6.66 20.54
CA SER A 99 -12.21 6.90 20.89
C SER A 99 -12.54 6.47 22.33
N ALA A 100 -11.80 5.49 22.86
CA ALA A 100 -11.89 5.04 24.24
C ALA A 100 -11.02 5.85 25.22
N GLY A 101 -10.26 6.85 24.74
CA GLY A 101 -9.32 7.64 25.55
C GLY A 101 -7.98 6.94 25.81
N ASN A 102 -7.74 5.77 25.24
CA ASN A 102 -6.52 4.98 25.41
C ASN A 102 -5.44 5.42 24.40
N TYR A 103 -4.93 6.64 24.55
CA TYR A 103 -3.96 7.23 23.60
C TYR A 103 -2.66 6.43 23.48
N GLN A 104 -2.15 5.89 24.59
CA GLN A 104 -0.92 5.09 24.58
C GLN A 104 -1.09 3.79 23.77
N GLN A 105 -2.21 3.09 23.98
CA GLN A 105 -2.55 1.89 23.21
C GLN A 105 -2.72 2.21 21.72
N ALA A 106 -3.30 3.36 21.39
CA ALA A 106 -3.40 3.79 20.00
C ALA A 106 -2.02 3.99 19.35
N LEU A 107 -1.06 4.60 20.06
CA LEU A 107 0.32 4.75 19.58
C LEU A 107 1.01 3.40 19.42
N GLU A 108 0.80 2.46 20.34
CA GLU A 108 1.32 1.08 20.23
C GLU A 108 0.80 0.38 18.97
N HIS A 109 -0.49 0.54 18.65
CA HIS A 109 -1.05 0.03 17.40
C HIS A 109 -0.43 0.69 16.16
N LEU A 110 -0.18 2.01 16.17
CA LEU A 110 0.35 2.73 15.02
C LEU A 110 1.86 2.50 14.80
N SER A 111 2.62 2.22 15.86
CA SER A 111 4.08 2.03 15.83
C SER A 111 4.61 1.14 14.70
N PRO A 112 4.10 -0.10 14.50
CA PRO A 112 4.58 -0.96 13.41
C PRO A 112 4.32 -0.38 12.02
N LEU A 113 3.27 0.44 11.86
CA LEU A 113 2.88 1.00 10.57
C LEU A 113 3.75 2.19 10.15
N LEU A 114 4.47 2.83 11.08
CA LEU A 114 5.32 3.99 10.76
C LEU A 114 6.41 3.69 9.72
N LYS A 115 6.77 2.40 9.57
CA LYS A 115 7.76 1.88 8.62
C LYS A 115 7.15 0.90 7.60
N SER A 116 5.84 0.96 7.39
CA SER A 116 5.18 0.15 6.36
C SER A 116 5.79 0.43 4.98
N GLU A 117 5.96 -0.61 4.15
CA GLU A 117 6.37 -0.47 2.75
C GLU A 117 5.31 0.27 1.92
N ASN A 118 4.05 0.26 2.38
CA ASN A 118 3.00 1.07 1.79
C ASN A 118 3.11 2.50 2.31
N GLU A 119 3.60 3.41 1.48
CA GLU A 119 3.80 4.83 1.83
C GLU A 119 2.53 5.49 2.35
N PHE A 120 1.35 5.21 1.77
CA PHE A 120 0.09 5.77 2.23
C PHE A 120 -0.24 5.34 3.67
N ILE A 121 0.00 4.06 4.00
CA ILE A 121 -0.18 3.54 5.35
C ILE A 121 0.83 4.18 6.32
N ALA A 122 2.11 4.25 5.92
CA ALA A 122 3.16 4.84 6.74
C ALA A 122 2.90 6.31 7.06
N HIS A 123 2.57 7.13 6.05
CA HIS A 123 2.24 8.53 6.25
C HIS A 123 0.94 8.74 7.03
N THR A 124 -0.06 7.88 6.82
CA THR A 124 -1.31 7.92 7.63
C THR A 124 -1.02 7.62 9.09
N ALA A 125 -0.18 6.63 9.39
CA ALA A 125 0.22 6.30 10.75
C ALA A 125 1.01 7.45 11.39
N LYS A 126 1.93 8.08 10.65
CA LYS A 126 2.68 9.25 11.11
C LYS A 126 1.77 10.45 11.45
N LEU A 127 0.85 10.81 10.56
CA LEU A 127 -0.10 11.90 10.82
C LEU A 127 -0.99 11.62 12.03
N ARG A 128 -1.52 10.40 12.16
CA ARG A 128 -2.37 10.02 13.29
C ARG A 128 -1.61 9.99 14.61
N SER A 129 -0.39 9.43 14.63
CA SER A 129 0.46 9.45 15.82
C SER A 129 0.82 10.88 16.23
N ALA A 130 1.10 11.78 15.27
CA ALA A 130 1.37 13.19 15.57
C ALA A 130 0.14 13.90 16.17
N ALA A 131 -1.07 13.63 15.65
CA ALA A 131 -2.31 14.15 16.23
C ALA A 131 -2.56 13.61 17.65
N ILE A 132 -2.23 12.35 17.93
CA ILE A 132 -2.33 11.77 19.28
C ILE A 132 -1.30 12.42 20.21
N TYR A 133 -0.05 12.57 19.78
CA TYR A 133 0.98 13.26 20.56
C TYR A 133 0.60 14.72 20.86
N LEU A 134 0.02 15.43 19.89
CA LEU A 134 -0.55 16.75 20.08
C LEU A 134 -1.66 16.75 21.15
N GLN A 135 -2.60 15.81 21.07
CA GLN A 135 -3.72 15.68 21.99
C GLN A 135 -3.27 15.44 23.45
N ILE A 136 -2.17 14.70 23.65
CA ILE A 136 -1.62 14.42 24.99
C ILE A 136 -0.54 15.41 25.44
N GLY A 137 -0.27 16.46 24.65
CA GLY A 137 0.71 17.51 24.98
C GLY A 137 2.18 17.13 24.72
N SER A 138 2.46 16.00 24.08
CA SER A 138 3.80 15.54 23.71
C SER A 138 4.29 16.19 22.41
N TYR A 139 4.45 17.51 22.41
CA TYR A 139 4.70 18.28 21.18
C TYR A 139 5.99 17.92 20.45
N ASP A 140 7.09 17.65 21.18
CA ASP A 140 8.37 17.28 20.56
C ASP A 140 8.26 15.96 19.80
N GLN A 141 7.56 14.98 20.37
CA GLN A 141 7.27 13.70 19.71
C GLN A 141 6.33 13.89 18.51
N ALA A 142 5.36 14.80 18.62
CA ALA A 142 4.46 15.12 17.52
C ALA A 142 5.22 15.68 16.31
N LEU A 143 6.15 16.61 16.54
CA LEU A 143 6.98 17.21 15.50
C LEU A 143 7.95 16.20 14.89
N SER A 144 8.68 15.43 15.71
CA SER A 144 9.66 14.45 15.22
C SER A 144 9.01 13.34 14.40
N ASN A 145 7.74 13.03 14.67
CA ASN A 145 7.01 12.01 13.92
C ASN A 145 6.62 12.47 12.50
N LEU A 146 6.74 13.78 12.20
CA LEU A 146 6.41 14.40 10.92
C LEU A 146 7.66 14.86 10.15
N ASP A 147 8.77 14.13 10.25
CA ASP A 147 10.00 14.50 9.55
C ASP A 147 9.86 14.52 8.02
N ALA A 148 10.64 15.43 7.42
CA ALA A 148 10.41 16.04 6.12
C ALA A 148 10.65 15.09 4.94
N ASP A 149 9.57 14.75 4.25
CA ASP A 149 9.63 14.46 2.82
C ASP A 149 8.94 15.62 2.09
N GLU A 150 9.73 16.64 1.76
CA GLU A 150 9.24 17.90 1.19
C GLU A 150 8.59 17.72 -0.19
N ASN A 151 8.87 16.60 -0.86
CA ASN A 151 8.31 16.26 -2.18
C ASN A 151 7.19 15.21 -2.12
N SER A 152 6.84 14.73 -0.92
CA SER A 152 5.72 13.80 -0.74
C SER A 152 4.39 14.50 -0.97
N VAL A 153 3.41 13.75 -1.51
CA VAL A 153 2.00 14.18 -1.60
C VAL A 153 1.38 14.51 -0.23
N PHE A 154 2.03 14.10 0.87
CA PHE A 154 1.63 14.40 2.25
C PHE A 154 2.24 15.68 2.82
N SER A 155 3.16 16.35 2.10
CA SER A 155 3.90 17.51 2.58
C SER A 155 3.00 18.64 3.10
N ALA A 156 1.92 18.94 2.38
CA ALA A 156 0.94 19.95 2.80
C ALA A 156 0.23 19.57 4.12
N LEU A 157 -0.13 18.30 4.28
CA LEU A 157 -0.75 17.78 5.51
C LEU A 157 0.24 17.85 6.67
N TYR A 158 1.50 17.50 6.43
CA TYR A 158 2.56 17.55 7.44
C TYR A 158 2.78 18.98 7.92
N ASN A 159 2.89 19.92 7.00
CA ASN A 159 3.07 21.33 7.33
C ASN A 159 1.83 21.90 8.04
N HIS A 160 0.61 21.56 7.62
CA HIS A 160 -0.59 21.92 8.35
C HIS A 160 -0.54 21.43 9.81
N THR A 161 -0.25 20.15 10.03
CA THR A 161 -0.18 19.57 11.38
C THR A 161 0.97 20.16 12.20
N LYS A 162 2.15 20.42 11.61
CA LYS A 162 3.25 21.13 12.29
C LYS A 162 2.85 22.55 12.71
N GLY A 163 2.03 23.22 11.91
CA GLY A 163 1.44 24.51 12.26
C GLY A 163 0.52 24.42 13.48
N ASP A 164 -0.38 23.43 13.50
CA ASP A 164 -1.28 23.17 14.64
C ASP A 164 -0.48 22.85 15.92
N ILE A 165 0.56 22.01 15.82
CA ILE A 165 1.44 21.68 16.96
C ILE A 165 2.18 22.93 17.46
N SER A 166 2.75 23.72 16.56
CA SER A 166 3.46 24.95 16.91
C SER A 166 2.53 25.97 17.59
N LEU A 167 1.29 26.06 17.13
CA LEU A 167 0.28 26.91 17.74
C LEU A 167 -0.07 26.45 19.16
N ALA A 168 -0.23 25.14 19.38
CA ALA A 168 -0.46 24.58 20.71
C ALA A 168 0.72 24.82 21.68
N GLN A 169 1.94 24.95 21.15
CA GLN A 169 3.14 25.36 21.89
C GLN A 169 3.22 26.88 22.14
N ASN A 170 2.23 27.67 21.71
CA ASN A 170 2.26 29.15 21.68
C ASN A 170 3.40 29.74 20.83
N ASN A 171 3.97 28.95 19.92
CA ASN A 171 5.00 29.40 18.98
C ASN A 171 4.35 29.92 17.69
N ILE A 172 3.81 31.13 17.78
CA ILE A 172 3.02 31.76 16.71
C ILE A 172 3.82 31.92 15.42
N ASP A 173 5.09 32.32 15.51
CA ASP A 173 5.94 32.52 14.32
C ASP A 173 6.14 31.21 13.54
N SER A 174 6.38 30.10 14.26
CA SER A 174 6.52 28.79 13.63
C SER A 174 5.18 28.29 13.07
N ALA A 175 4.06 28.54 13.76
CA ALA A 175 2.73 28.19 13.27
C ALA A 175 2.44 28.89 11.93
N LYS A 176 2.66 30.21 11.84
CA LYS A 176 2.49 30.99 10.61
C LYS A 176 3.37 30.46 9.47
N LYS A 177 4.65 30.20 9.76
CA LYS A 177 5.60 29.64 8.79
C LYS A 177 5.09 28.33 8.20
N TYR A 178 4.66 27.39 9.04
CA TYR A 178 4.20 26.09 8.56
C TYR A 178 2.88 26.16 7.80
N TYR A 179 1.93 27.00 8.21
CA TYR A 179 0.70 27.23 7.44
C TYR A 179 0.99 27.83 6.07
N GLN A 180 1.92 28.79 5.97
CA GLN A 180 2.34 29.36 4.69
C GLN A 180 2.99 28.31 3.77
N LEU A 181 3.84 27.43 4.32
CA LEU A 181 4.43 26.32 3.57
C LEU A 181 3.35 25.36 3.05
N ALA A 182 2.38 24.99 3.88
CA ALA A 182 1.26 24.14 3.48
C ALA A 182 0.42 24.78 2.36
N LEU A 183 0.13 26.08 2.44
CA LEU A 183 -0.58 26.82 1.39
C LEU A 183 0.23 26.86 0.08
N GLY A 184 1.56 26.91 0.14
CA GLY A 184 2.42 26.86 -1.05
C GLY A 184 2.37 25.52 -1.79
N GLN A 185 1.96 24.45 -1.11
CA GLN A 185 1.94 23.07 -1.62
C GLN A 185 0.55 22.62 -2.09
N LEU A 186 -0.49 23.42 -1.86
CA LEU A 186 -1.89 23.08 -2.18
C LEU A 186 -2.38 23.83 -3.42
N SER A 187 -3.15 23.12 -4.25
CA SER A 187 -3.88 23.71 -5.36
C SER A 187 -4.90 24.74 -4.86
N THR A 188 -5.28 25.67 -5.73
CA THR A 188 -6.24 26.75 -5.41
C THR A 188 -7.62 26.22 -5.02
N ASP A 189 -8.05 25.08 -5.56
CA ASP A 189 -9.37 24.49 -5.33
C ASP A 189 -9.41 23.55 -4.11
N SER A 190 -8.30 23.43 -3.36
CA SER A 190 -8.23 22.55 -2.20
C SER A 190 -9.05 23.08 -1.02
N GLU A 191 -9.94 22.25 -0.47
CA GLU A 191 -10.68 22.58 0.77
C GLU A 191 -9.73 22.79 1.96
N LEU A 192 -8.65 22.00 2.04
CA LEU A 192 -7.63 22.15 3.07
C LEU A 192 -6.96 23.53 2.99
N ARG A 193 -6.76 24.07 1.78
CA ARG A 193 -6.21 25.42 1.59
C ARG A 193 -7.12 26.47 2.24
N ALA A 194 -8.44 26.37 2.03
CA ALA A 194 -9.40 27.30 2.63
C ALA A 194 -9.35 27.25 4.17
N LEU A 195 -9.28 26.05 4.75
CA LEU A 195 -9.17 25.87 6.21
C LEU A 195 -7.86 26.48 6.76
N ILE A 196 -6.73 26.21 6.12
CA ILE A 196 -5.42 26.74 6.56
C ILE A 196 -5.39 28.27 6.45
N GLN A 197 -6.03 28.85 5.43
CA GLN A 197 -6.13 30.30 5.29
C GLN A 197 -6.90 30.94 6.44
N ILE A 198 -8.01 30.33 6.89
CA ILE A 198 -8.76 30.79 8.07
C ILE A 198 -7.85 30.75 9.30
N LYS A 199 -7.22 29.60 9.57
CA LYS A 199 -6.28 29.44 10.70
C LYS A 199 -5.15 30.47 10.68
N LEU A 200 -4.56 30.73 9.50
CA LEU A 200 -3.49 31.71 9.36
C LEU A 200 -3.96 33.14 9.62
N ASN A 201 -5.17 33.49 9.17
CA ASN A 201 -5.75 34.81 9.38
C ASN A 201 -6.03 35.06 10.87
N ASP A 202 -6.47 34.05 11.61
CA ASP A 202 -6.72 34.16 13.06
C ASP A 202 -5.46 34.45 13.89
N LEU A 203 -4.26 34.26 13.31
CA LEU A 203 -2.98 34.52 13.95
C LEU A 203 -2.41 35.92 13.65
N ASN A 204 -3.01 36.68 12.74
CA ASN A 204 -2.56 38.01 12.32
C ASN A 204 -3.34 39.13 13.01
#